data_AF-C3ZD94-F1
#
_entry.id   AF-C3ZD94-F1
#
_cell.length_a   1.000
_cell.length_b   1.000
_cell.length_c   1.000
_cell.angle_alpha   90.00
_cell.angle_beta   90.00
_cell.angle_gamma   90.00
#
_symmetry.space_group_name_H-M   'P 1'
#
loop_
_entity.id
_entity.type
_entity.pdbx_description
1 polymer ?
#
loop_
_entity_poly.entity_id
_entity_poly.type
_entity_poly.pdbx_seq_one_letter_code
_entity_poly.pdbx_strand_id
1 'polypeptide(L)'
;MHWVLSSYTDGQVCLYDGLGVSMMTKPLLIQLCQSYAAFADKETDVLSVMLPEVQRYWNENDCGLFAIAWAMDIAEGQDVSRVVYDERKMRGHLEKCFEKGKLTPFPRLTSRRRRIGPTKAHQISLVCHCEQGGRLGRLERCKACRRIFHVSCLPVSPPRDGTWACDGCVM
;
A
#
# COMPACT_ATOMS: atom_id res chain seq x y z
N MET A 1 -0.46 -16.13 -2.91
CA MET A 1 -1.23 -14.90 -2.65
C MET A 1 -0.37 -14.02 -1.75
N HIS A 2 -0.13 -12.76 -2.12
CA HIS A 2 0.78 -11.85 -1.40
C HIS A 2 -0.03 -10.78 -0.66
N TRP A 3 0.34 -10.49 0.58
CA TRP A 3 -0.31 -9.48 1.42
C TRP A 3 0.65 -8.33 1.68
N VAL A 4 0.13 -7.11 1.56
CA VAL A 4 0.82 -5.87 1.90
C VAL A 4 -0.05 -5.06 2.85
N LEU A 5 0.56 -4.15 3.62
CA LEU A 5 -0.18 -3.22 4.46
C LEU A 5 -0.04 -1.81 3.89
N SER A 6 -1.15 -1.08 3.80
CA SER A 6 -1.11 0.37 3.59
C SER A 6 -1.75 1.08 4.78
N SER A 7 -1.30 2.28 5.09
CA SER A 7 -1.88 3.12 6.14
C SER A 7 -1.83 4.59 5.74
N TYR A 8 -2.64 5.41 6.42
CA TYR A 8 -2.48 6.85 6.47
C TYR A 8 -2.22 7.26 7.91
N THR A 9 -0.99 7.68 8.19
CA THR A 9 -0.51 8.03 9.54
C THR A 9 0.39 9.24 9.45
N ASP A 10 0.28 10.17 10.39
CA ASP A 10 1.10 11.40 10.43
C ASP A 10 1.08 12.21 9.13
N GLY A 11 -0.09 12.25 8.47
CA GLY A 11 -0.27 13.00 7.23
C GLY A 11 0.29 12.31 5.98
N GLN A 12 0.82 11.08 6.10
CA GLN A 12 1.48 10.37 5.02
C GLN A 12 0.79 9.03 4.72
N VAL A 13 0.63 8.73 3.44
CA VAL A 13 0.25 7.39 2.99
C VAL A 13 1.50 6.52 2.93
N CYS A 14 1.52 5.41 3.67
CA CYS A 14 2.61 4.44 3.67
C CYS A 14 2.16 3.11 3.08
N LEU A 15 3.09 2.42 2.42
CA LEU A 15 2.94 1.05 1.97
C LEU A 15 4.11 0.21 2.50
N TYR A 16 3.78 -0.84 3.24
CA TYR A 16 4.73 -1.75 3.87
C TYR A 16 4.70 -3.11 3.15
N ASP A 17 5.86 -3.53 2.66
CA ASP A 17 6.06 -4.80 1.96
C ASP A 17 7.45 -5.38 2.31
N GLY A 18 7.46 -6.60 2.83
CA GLY A 18 8.68 -7.31 3.23
C GLY A 18 9.50 -7.87 2.06
N LEU A 19 8.92 -7.98 0.86
CA LEU A 19 9.63 -8.36 -0.37
C LEU A 19 10.28 -7.16 -1.07
N GLY A 20 9.90 -5.94 -0.69
CA GLY A 20 10.41 -4.71 -1.26
C GLY A 20 9.71 -4.25 -2.55
N VAL A 21 10.15 -3.11 -3.07
CA VAL A 21 9.44 -2.22 -4.04
C VAL A 21 9.25 -2.80 -5.45
N SER A 22 9.51 -4.08 -5.67
CA SER A 22 9.33 -4.74 -6.98
C SER A 22 7.85 -4.88 -7.38
N MET A 23 6.90 -4.78 -6.43
CA MET A 23 5.50 -5.16 -6.64
C MET A 23 4.52 -4.00 -6.84
N MET A 24 4.94 -2.87 -7.43
CA MET A 24 4.01 -1.77 -7.75
C MET A 24 3.16 -2.07 -9.00
N THR A 25 2.34 -3.11 -8.87
CA THR A 25 1.46 -3.64 -9.92
C THR A 25 0.30 -2.67 -10.19
N LYS A 26 -0.30 -2.78 -11.40
CA LYS A 26 -1.47 -1.94 -11.75
C LYS A 26 -2.63 -2.09 -10.74
N PRO A 27 -3.01 -3.30 -10.29
CA PRO A 27 -4.09 -3.46 -9.32
C PRO A 27 -3.80 -2.79 -7.98
N LEU A 28 -2.57 -2.91 -7.47
CA LEU A 28 -2.17 -2.29 -6.21
C LEU A 28 -2.25 -0.76 -6.28
N LEU A 29 -1.76 -0.17 -7.38
CA LEU A 29 -1.85 1.28 -7.61
C LEU A 29 -3.31 1.76 -7.63
N ILE A 30 -4.19 1.00 -8.29
CA ILE A 30 -5.63 1.30 -8.32
C ILE A 30 -6.22 1.27 -6.91
N GLN A 31 -5.90 0.24 -6.11
CA GLN A 31 -6.39 0.12 -4.73
C GLN A 31 -5.90 1.25 -3.83
N LEU A 32 -4.63 1.66 -3.97
CA LEU A 32 -4.07 2.81 -3.26
C LEU A 32 -4.80 4.10 -3.63
N CYS A 33 -5.05 4.33 -4.92
CA CYS A 33 -5.82 5.50 -5.37
C CYS A 33 -7.25 5.48 -4.80
N GLN A 34 -7.94 4.35 -4.88
CA GLN A 34 -9.31 4.23 -4.36
C GLN A 34 -9.39 4.47 -2.85
N SER A 35 -8.36 4.07 -2.10
CA SER A 35 -8.33 4.19 -0.64
C SER A 35 -7.89 5.58 -0.18
N TYR A 36 -6.99 6.24 -0.93
CA TYR A 36 -6.26 7.41 -0.45
C TYR A 36 -6.30 8.63 -1.38
N ALA A 37 -7.11 8.64 -2.45
CA ALA A 37 -7.19 9.79 -3.36
C ALA A 37 -7.51 11.11 -2.65
N ALA A 38 -8.28 11.08 -1.56
CA ALA A 38 -8.59 12.27 -0.76
C ALA A 38 -7.35 12.93 -0.11
N PHE A 39 -6.23 12.20 -0.01
CA PHE A 39 -4.96 12.66 0.54
C PHE A 39 -3.93 13.03 -0.54
N ALA A 40 -4.33 13.06 -1.82
CA ALA A 40 -3.48 13.56 -2.88
C ALA A 40 -3.30 15.08 -2.76
N ASP A 41 -2.17 15.58 -3.25
CA ASP A 41 -1.91 17.00 -3.39
C ASP A 41 -2.92 17.60 -4.39
N LYS A 42 -3.66 18.63 -3.97
CA LYS A 42 -4.78 19.19 -4.76
C LYS A 42 -4.34 20.07 -5.91
N GLU A 43 -3.11 20.58 -5.90
CA GLU A 43 -2.60 21.44 -6.97
C GLU A 43 -2.00 20.61 -8.12
N THR A 44 -1.38 19.49 -7.76
CA THR A 44 -0.67 18.62 -8.70
C THR A 44 -1.42 17.32 -9.03
N ASP A 45 -2.49 17.02 -8.29
CA ASP A 45 -3.21 15.74 -8.31
C ASP A 45 -2.29 14.52 -8.10
N VAL A 46 -1.25 14.67 -7.29
CA VAL A 46 -0.28 13.59 -7.00
C VAL A 46 -0.53 12.98 -5.63
N LEU A 47 -0.76 11.67 -5.60
CA LEU A 47 -0.73 10.87 -4.39
C LEU A 47 0.70 10.37 -4.13
N SER A 48 1.32 10.90 -3.08
CA SER A 48 2.64 10.44 -2.61
C SER A 48 2.49 9.26 -1.66
N VAL A 49 3.08 8.11 -2.01
CA VAL A 49 3.08 6.89 -1.20
C VAL A 49 4.51 6.61 -0.73
N MET A 50 4.72 6.62 0.58
CA MET A 50 6.00 6.28 1.20
C MET A 50 6.14 4.77 1.31
N LEU A 51 7.35 4.25 1.12
CA LEU A 51 7.69 2.83 1.23
C LEU A 51 8.80 2.67 2.28
N PRO A 52 8.44 2.59 3.57
CA PRO A 52 9.40 2.36 4.64
C PRO A 52 10.05 0.98 4.51
N GLU A 53 11.34 0.90 4.85
CA GLU A 53 12.00 -0.40 4.90
C GLU A 53 11.51 -1.18 6.13
N VAL A 54 10.80 -2.29 5.93
CA VAL A 54 10.30 -3.20 7.00
C VAL A 54 11.02 -4.54 7.00
N GLN A 55 10.95 -5.26 8.12
CA GLN A 55 11.64 -6.54 8.25
C GLN A 55 11.18 -7.46 7.12
N ARG A 56 12.16 -8.02 6.40
CA ARG A 56 11.89 -9.03 5.37
C ARG A 56 11.53 -10.34 6.04
N TYR A 57 10.62 -11.07 5.44
CA TYR A 57 10.32 -12.46 5.77
C TYR A 57 10.98 -13.39 4.76
N TRP A 58 11.39 -14.56 5.22
CA TRP A 58 12.03 -15.57 4.38
C TRP A 58 11.04 -16.54 3.75
N ASN A 59 9.87 -16.70 4.38
CA ASN A 59 8.80 -17.56 3.92
C ASN A 59 7.69 -16.71 3.30
N GLU A 60 7.38 -16.96 2.03
CA GLU A 60 6.36 -16.21 1.27
C GLU A 60 4.96 -16.27 1.94
N ASN A 61 4.70 -17.32 2.72
CA ASN A 61 3.45 -17.50 3.45
C ASN A 61 3.33 -16.65 4.73
N ASP A 62 4.39 -15.93 5.12
CA ASP A 62 4.38 -15.07 6.31
C ASP A 62 3.99 -13.62 6.00
N CYS A 63 3.79 -13.25 4.73
CA CYS A 63 3.39 -11.88 4.34
C CYS A 63 2.16 -11.37 5.11
N GLY A 64 1.12 -12.21 5.26
CA GLY A 64 -0.08 -11.85 6.03
C GLY A 64 0.18 -11.75 7.53
N LEU A 65 1.06 -12.59 8.08
CA LEU A 65 1.45 -12.56 9.50
C LEU A 65 2.17 -11.26 9.84
N PHE A 66 3.08 -10.82 8.97
CA PHE A 66 3.76 -9.54 9.10
C PHE A 66 2.82 -8.35 8.91
N ALA A 67 1.91 -8.40 7.94
CA ALA A 67 0.92 -7.34 7.73
C ALA A 67 0.05 -7.11 8.99
N ILE A 68 -0.38 -8.17 9.67
CA ILE A 68 -1.13 -8.07 10.93
C ILE A 68 -0.26 -7.48 12.05
N ALA A 69 0.99 -7.94 12.19
CA ALA A 69 1.90 -7.43 13.20
C ALA A 69 2.23 -5.95 13.01
N TRP A 70 2.46 -5.51 11.76
CA TRP A 70 2.66 -4.11 11.43
C TRP A 70 1.42 -3.28 11.73
N ALA A 71 0.22 -3.76 11.38
CA ALA A 71 -1.02 -3.03 11.65
C ALA A 71 -1.24 -2.81 13.15
N MET A 72 -0.96 -3.83 13.97
CA MET A 72 -1.02 -3.73 15.43
C MET A 72 -0.04 -2.67 15.96
N ASP A 73 1.22 -2.72 15.52
CA ASP A 73 2.26 -1.81 15.99
C ASP A 73 2.01 -0.37 15.53
N ILE A 74 1.56 -0.17 14.29
CA ILE A 74 1.17 1.15 13.75
C ILE A 74 -0.01 1.72 14.54
N ALA A 75 -1.01 0.90 14.89
CA ALA A 75 -2.14 1.33 15.72
C ALA A 75 -1.73 1.78 17.13
N GLU A 76 -0.59 1.27 17.64
CA GLU A 76 0.02 1.67 18.92
C GLU A 76 1.05 2.81 18.76
N GLY A 77 1.08 3.47 17.60
CA GLY A 77 1.99 4.58 17.31
C GLY A 77 3.45 4.17 17.18
N GLN A 78 3.74 2.90 16.87
CA GLN A 78 5.11 2.40 16.73
C GLN A 78 5.62 2.53 15.29
N ASP A 79 6.88 2.94 15.15
CA ASP A 79 7.60 2.90 13.88
C ASP A 79 8.09 1.47 13.57
N VAL A 80 7.34 0.77 12.73
CA VAL A 80 7.63 -0.63 12.33
C VAL A 80 8.95 -0.79 11.58
N SER A 81 9.55 0.28 11.03
CA SER A 81 10.87 0.21 10.40
C SER A 81 11.99 -0.08 11.41
N ARG A 82 11.74 0.21 12.70
CA ARG A 82 12.68 0.00 13.81
C ARG A 82 12.46 -1.32 14.54
N VAL A 83 11.37 -2.02 14.24
CA VAL A 83 10.98 -3.26 14.93
C VAL A 83 11.68 -4.46 14.30
N VAL A 84 12.13 -5.38 15.15
CA VAL A 84 12.59 -6.72 14.74
C VAL A 84 11.73 -7.75 15.46
N TYR A 85 10.84 -8.40 14.72
CA TYR A 85 9.97 -9.46 15.20
C TYR A 85 10.71 -10.80 15.36
N ASP A 86 10.33 -11.56 16.38
CA ASP A 86 10.77 -12.94 16.58
C ASP A 86 9.88 -13.89 15.76
N GLU A 87 10.21 -14.05 14.48
CA GLU A 87 9.47 -14.84 13.48
C GLU A 87 9.04 -16.22 13.99
N ARG A 88 9.91 -16.87 14.77
CA ARG A 88 9.67 -18.22 15.32
C ARG A 88 8.48 -18.25 16.28
N LYS A 89 8.16 -17.13 16.92
CA LYS A 89 7.08 -17.02 17.92
C LYS A 89 5.82 -16.34 17.39
N MET A 90 5.91 -15.62 16.26
CA MET A 90 4.79 -14.82 15.74
C MET A 90 3.55 -15.66 15.43
N ARG A 91 3.71 -16.83 14.80
CA ARG A 91 2.57 -17.67 14.38
C ARG A 91 1.78 -18.21 15.58
N GLY A 92 2.47 -18.85 16.53
CA GLY A 92 1.84 -19.34 17.76
C GLY A 92 1.30 -18.21 18.65
N HIS A 93 1.85 -17.00 18.55
CA HIS A 93 1.27 -15.81 19.20
C HIS A 93 -0.03 -15.38 18.55
N LEU A 94 -0.11 -15.36 17.23
CA LEU A 94 -1.32 -15.00 16.49
C LEU A 94 -2.47 -15.99 16.78
N GLU A 95 -2.16 -17.29 16.81
CA GLU A 95 -3.13 -18.33 17.21
C GLU A 95 -3.73 -18.04 18.60
N LYS A 96 -2.88 -17.75 19.58
CA LYS A 96 -3.33 -17.37 20.94
C LYS A 96 -4.13 -16.07 20.96
N CYS A 97 -3.79 -15.10 20.11
CA CYS A 97 -4.56 -13.86 20.00
C CYS A 97 -5.97 -14.14 19.47
N PHE A 98 -6.11 -15.03 18.48
CA PHE A 98 -7.40 -15.45 17.95
C PHE A 98 -8.21 -16.24 18.97
N GLU A 99 -7.61 -17.20 19.68
CA GLU A 99 -8.27 -17.94 20.77
C GLU A 99 -8.81 -17.02 21.86
N LYS A 100 -8.08 -15.93 22.15
CA LYS A 100 -8.48 -14.93 23.16
C LYS A 100 -9.35 -13.80 22.61
N GLY A 101 -9.60 -13.75 21.30
CA GLY A 101 -10.34 -12.67 20.64
C GLY A 101 -9.69 -11.29 20.75
N LYS A 102 -8.38 -11.21 21.00
CA LYS A 102 -7.68 -9.94 21.22
C LYS A 102 -6.27 -9.97 20.63
N LEU A 103 -5.99 -9.07 19.70
CA LEU A 103 -4.63 -8.81 19.23
C LEU A 103 -3.83 -8.08 20.30
N THR A 104 -2.57 -8.47 20.44
CA THR A 104 -1.58 -7.85 21.33
C THR A 104 -0.25 -7.70 20.60
N PRO A 105 0.65 -6.80 21.04
CA PRO A 105 1.94 -6.60 20.39
C PRO A 105 2.68 -7.93 20.15
N PHE A 106 3.16 -8.11 18.92
CA PHE A 106 3.81 -9.35 18.51
C PHE A 106 5.19 -9.49 19.18
N PRO A 107 5.69 -10.73 19.40
CA PRO A 107 7.01 -10.97 19.97
C PRO A 107 8.13 -10.28 19.18
N ARG A 108 9.02 -9.58 19.89
CA ARG A 108 10.16 -8.83 19.32
C ARG A 108 11.49 -9.33 19.88
N LEU A 109 12.56 -9.22 19.10
CA LEU A 109 13.93 -9.45 19.56
C LEU A 109 14.48 -8.19 20.24
N THR A 110 14.39 -8.13 21.57
CA THR A 110 14.76 -6.94 22.38
C THR A 110 16.22 -6.53 22.27
N SER A 111 17.12 -7.45 21.95
CA SER A 111 18.56 -7.19 21.77
C SER A 111 18.93 -6.72 20.36
N ARG A 112 17.99 -6.72 19.40
CA ARG A 112 18.24 -6.30 18.02
C ARG A 112 17.40 -5.08 17.69
N ARG A 113 18.09 -3.97 17.41
CA ARG A 113 17.48 -2.80 16.77
C ARG A 113 17.84 -2.80 15.31
N ARG A 114 16.86 -2.52 14.45
CA ARG A 114 17.14 -2.35 13.03
C ARG A 114 17.65 -0.94 12.78
N ARG A 115 18.66 -0.83 11.90
CA ARG A 115 19.00 0.46 11.31
C ARG A 115 17.87 0.85 10.37
N ILE A 116 17.39 2.08 10.50
CA ILE A 116 16.36 2.63 9.62
C ILE A 116 17.00 2.74 8.24
N GLY A 117 16.42 2.01 7.30
CA GLY A 117 16.81 2.06 5.90
C GLY A 117 16.27 3.31 5.19
N PRO A 118 16.73 3.56 3.95
CA PRO A 118 16.16 4.63 3.15
C PRO A 118 14.66 4.36 2.90
N THR A 119 13.82 5.34 3.22
CA THR A 119 12.42 5.32 2.82
C THR A 119 12.34 5.81 1.38
N LYS A 120 11.69 5.02 0.51
CA LYS A 120 11.45 5.44 -0.89
C LYS A 120 10.09 6.11 -0.99
N ALA A 121 9.89 6.95 -1.98
CA ALA A 121 8.59 7.51 -2.32
C ALA A 121 8.17 7.05 -3.72
N HIS A 122 6.89 6.74 -3.89
CA HIS A 122 6.27 6.49 -5.17
C HIS A 122 5.16 7.51 -5.39
N GLN A 123 5.20 8.19 -6.54
CA GLN A 123 4.21 9.19 -6.90
C GLN A 123 3.21 8.61 -7.88
N ILE A 124 1.93 8.77 -7.57
CA ILE A 124 0.83 8.34 -8.42
C ILE A 124 0.07 9.58 -8.89
N SER A 125 0.17 9.91 -10.18
CA SER A 125 -0.59 11.01 -10.78
C SER A 125 -2.03 10.59 -11.04
N LEU A 126 -2.95 11.19 -10.29
CA LEU A 126 -4.39 11.11 -10.48
C LEU A 126 -4.76 12.17 -11.52
N VAL A 127 -5.54 11.83 -12.55
CA VAL A 127 -5.87 12.82 -13.61
C VAL A 127 -7.37 12.84 -13.93
N CYS A 128 -8.25 12.18 -13.15
CA CYS A 128 -9.67 12.40 -13.45
C CYS A 128 -10.10 13.82 -13.04
N HIS A 129 -10.54 14.59 -14.04
CA HIS A 129 -11.18 15.91 -13.94
C HIS A 129 -12.59 15.89 -13.30
N CYS A 130 -12.97 14.83 -12.58
CA CYS A 130 -14.27 14.80 -11.93
C CYS A 130 -14.20 15.63 -10.66
N GLU A 131 -15.07 16.64 -10.55
CA GLU A 131 -15.25 17.44 -9.33
C GLU A 131 -15.78 16.61 -8.14
N GLN A 132 -16.14 15.34 -8.38
CA GLN A 132 -16.62 14.40 -7.38
C GLN A 132 -15.49 13.43 -7.00
N GLY A 133 -14.66 13.84 -6.04
CA GLY A 133 -13.57 13.04 -5.45
C GLY A 133 -14.00 11.77 -4.69
N GLY A 134 -15.15 11.18 -5.03
CA GLY A 134 -15.78 10.10 -4.29
C GLY A 134 -16.55 9.08 -5.13
N ARG A 135 -16.33 8.99 -6.45
CA ARG A 135 -16.95 7.89 -7.21
C ARG A 135 -16.09 6.64 -7.12
N LEU A 136 -16.41 5.80 -6.12
CA LEU A 136 -16.11 4.37 -6.12
C LEU A 136 -16.51 3.80 -7.49
N GLY A 137 -15.51 3.58 -8.35
CA GLY A 137 -15.71 3.21 -9.74
C GLY A 137 -14.47 2.56 -10.31
N ARG A 138 -14.62 1.90 -11.46
CA ARG A 138 -13.48 1.28 -12.17
C ARG A 138 -12.47 2.36 -12.52
N LEU A 139 -11.24 2.21 -12.07
CA LEU A 139 -10.09 3.01 -12.51
C LEU A 139 -9.38 2.28 -13.65
N GLU A 140 -8.82 3.03 -14.59
CA GLU A 140 -7.98 2.49 -15.66
C GLU A 140 -6.70 3.31 -15.80
N ARG A 141 -5.57 2.63 -16.05
CA ARG A 141 -4.26 3.25 -16.23
C ARG A 141 -3.88 3.30 -17.70
N CYS A 142 -3.65 4.50 -18.22
CA CYS A 142 -3.19 4.68 -19.61
C CYS A 142 -1.86 3.96 -19.82
N LYS A 143 -1.74 3.17 -20.90
CA LYS A 143 -0.49 2.44 -21.21
C LYS A 143 0.69 3.37 -21.53
N ALA A 144 0.41 4.54 -22.11
CA ALA A 144 1.42 5.48 -22.59
C ALA A 144 1.88 6.45 -21.49
N CYS A 145 1.01 7.37 -21.06
CA CYS A 145 1.38 8.40 -20.06
C CYS A 145 1.30 7.93 -18.60
N ARG A 146 0.83 6.69 -18.35
CA ARG A 146 0.79 6.05 -17.02
C ARG A 146 -0.13 6.72 -15.99
N ARG A 147 -0.86 7.78 -16.36
CA ARG A 147 -1.92 8.45 -15.57
C ARG A 147 -3.11 7.52 -15.34
N ILE A 148 -3.81 7.72 -14.21
CA ILE A 148 -4.98 6.93 -13.80
C ILE A 148 -6.25 7.77 -13.92
N PHE A 149 -7.29 7.19 -14.51
CA PHE A 149 -8.58 7.83 -14.80
C PHE A 149 -9.72 6.97 -14.25
N HIS A 150 -10.82 7.57 -13.78
CA HIS A 150 -12.06 6.80 -13.63
C HIS A 150 -12.62 6.50 -15.00
N VAL A 151 -13.01 5.25 -15.21
CA VAL A 151 -13.69 4.82 -16.43
C VAL A 151 -14.98 5.61 -16.68
N SER A 152 -15.69 6.01 -15.62
CA SER A 152 -16.87 6.87 -15.73
C SER A 152 -16.56 8.30 -16.18
N CYS A 153 -15.31 8.74 -16.10
CA CYS A 153 -14.87 10.04 -16.61
C CYS A 153 -14.48 9.99 -18.10
N LEU A 154 -14.41 8.80 -18.70
CA LEU A 154 -13.95 8.62 -20.08
C LEU A 154 -15.15 8.63 -21.04
N PRO A 155 -14.98 9.19 -22.27
CA PRO A 155 -16.03 9.20 -23.27
C PRO A 155 -16.40 7.79 -23.74
N VAL A 156 -15.43 6.86 -23.70
CA VAL A 156 -15.60 5.45 -24.07
C VAL A 156 -15.02 4.55 -22.98
N SER A 157 -15.74 3.48 -22.64
CA SER A 157 -15.26 2.50 -21.67
C SER A 157 -14.03 1.74 -22.21
N PRO A 158 -12.90 1.75 -21.49
CA PRO A 158 -11.68 1.13 -21.96
C PRO A 158 -11.76 -0.41 -21.90
N PRO A 159 -11.12 -1.12 -22.85
CA PRO A 159 -11.01 -2.56 -22.82
C PRO A 159 -10.28 -3.04 -21.57
N ARG A 160 -10.53 -4.28 -21.14
CA ARG A 160 -9.95 -4.89 -19.92
C ARG A 160 -8.64 -5.64 -20.19
N ASP A 161 -8.08 -5.50 -21.38
CA ASP A 161 -6.86 -6.17 -21.85
C ASP A 161 -5.58 -5.37 -21.54
N GLY A 162 -5.72 -4.19 -20.94
CA GLY A 162 -4.61 -3.32 -20.57
C GLY A 162 -3.95 -2.59 -21.76
N THR A 163 -4.57 -2.60 -22.95
CA THR A 163 -4.06 -1.97 -24.16
C THR A 163 -4.54 -0.53 -24.35
N TRP A 164 -5.38 -0.03 -23.43
CA TRP A 164 -5.98 1.30 -23.51
C TRP A 164 -4.96 2.45 -23.36
N ALA A 165 -5.13 3.48 -24.18
CA ALA A 165 -4.45 4.77 -24.09
C ALA A 165 -5.50 5.88 -24.02
N CYS A 166 -5.24 6.92 -23.22
CA CYS A 166 -6.12 8.09 -23.13
C CYS A 166 -6.04 8.94 -24.40
N ASP A 167 -7.08 9.74 -24.67
CA ASP A 167 -7.21 10.55 -25.88
C ASP A 167 -5.99 11.45 -26.16
N GLY A 168 -5.41 12.06 -25.12
CA GLY A 168 -4.19 12.86 -25.24
C GLY A 168 -2.91 12.08 -25.56
N CYS A 169 -2.98 10.75 -25.70
CA CYS A 169 -1.87 9.88 -26.13
C CYS A 169 -2.17 9.10 -27.41
N VAL A 170 -3.38 9.22 -27.96
CA VAL A 170 -3.78 8.58 -29.22
C VAL A 170 -3.73 9.57 -30.40
N MET A 171 -3.75 10.87 -30.10
CA MET A 171 -3.45 11.95 -31.05
C MET A 171 -1.95 12.09 -31.31
#